data_AF-A0A7V4Q5K5-F1
#
_entry.id   AF-A0A7V4Q5K5-F1
#
_cell.length_a   1.000
_cell.length_b   1.000
_cell.length_c   1.000
_cell.angle_alpha   90.00
_cell.angle_beta   90.00
_cell.angle_gamma   90.00
#
_symmetry.space_group_name_H-M   'P 1'
#
loop_
_entity.id
_entity.type
_entity.pdbx_description
1 polymer ?
#
loop_
_entity_poly.entity_id
_entity_poly.type
_entity_poly.pdbx_seq_one_letter_code
_entity_poly.pdbx_strand_id
1 'polypeptide(L)' 'MSKEHTAEEIHGMLAKYFSSRPDLGLWKSILDVVLQPKNPFEPQLRRRPRRDFVLLVVLAGMPVGAFVYFNFWL' A
#
# COMPACT_ATOMS: atom_id res chain seq x y z
N MET A 1 3.95 -17.06 38.30
CA MET A 1 2.60 -16.46 38.17
C MET A 1 2.41 -16.11 36.70
N SER A 2 1.85 -17.04 35.91
CA SER A 2 1.56 -16.79 34.50
C SER A 2 0.33 -15.90 34.45
N LYS A 3 0.47 -14.66 33.95
CA LYS A 3 -0.69 -13.81 33.72
C LYS A 3 -1.41 -14.39 32.52
N GLU A 4 -2.54 -15.05 32.75
CA GLU A 4 -3.45 -15.44 31.67
C GLU A 4 -4.00 -14.15 31.07
N HIS A 5 -3.34 -13.67 30.02
CA HIS A 5 -3.83 -12.55 29.24
C HIS A 5 -5.00 -13.06 28.40
N THR A 6 -6.20 -12.56 28.71
CA THR A 6 -7.42 -12.86 27.96
C THR A 6 -7.22 -12.49 26.49
N ALA A 7 -7.80 -13.27 25.56
CA ALA A 7 -7.63 -13.05 24.13
C ALA A 7 -7.95 -11.61 23.67
N GLU A 8 -8.90 -10.94 24.34
CA GLU A 8 -9.24 -9.54 24.08
C GLU A 8 -8.11 -8.56 24.43
N GLU A 9 -7.37 -8.82 25.50
CA GLU A 9 -6.26 -7.97 25.94
C GLU A 9 -5.09 -8.05 24.95
N ILE A 10 -4.82 -9.27 24.45
CA ILE A 10 -3.84 -9.51 23.39
C ILE A 10 -4.28 -8.81 22.11
N HIS A 11 -5.56 -8.88 21.74
CA HIS A 11 -6.09 -8.22 20.55
C HIS A 11 -5.97 -6.70 20.63
N GLY A 12 -6.31 -6.10 21.77
CA GLY A 12 -6.14 -4.67 22.01
C GLY A 12 -4.67 -4.22 21.95
N MET A 13 -3.75 -5.05 22.46
CA MET A 13 -2.32 -4.77 22.40
C MET A 13 -1.78 -4.84 20.97
N LEU A 14 -2.21 -5.85 20.19
CA LEU A 14 -1.86 -5.96 18.77
C LEU A 14 -2.41 -4.77 17.97
N ALA A 15 -3.68 -4.42 18.14
CA ALA A 15 -4.29 -3.30 17.42
C ALA A 15 -3.55 -1.98 17.70
N LYS A 16 -3.16 -1.74 18.96
CA LYS A 16 -2.37 -0.57 19.36
C LYS A 16 -0.92 -0.61 18.83
N TYR A 17 -0.34 -1.81 18.72
CA TYR A 17 0.98 -2.00 18.15
C TYR A 17 1.02 -1.79 16.64
N PHE A 18 0.00 -2.27 15.91
CA PHE A 18 -0.14 -2.04 14.48
C PHE A 18 -0.48 -0.57 14.17
N SER A 19 -1.30 0.09 14.98
CA SER A 19 -1.60 1.51 14.79
C SER A 19 -0.41 2.44 15.08
N SER A 20 0.48 2.05 15.99
CA SER A 20 1.71 2.81 16.31
C SER A 20 2.87 2.58 15.34
N ARG A 21 2.76 1.61 14.43
CA ARG A 21 3.76 1.32 13.40
C ARG A 21 3.20 1.61 12.00
N PRO A 22 3.18 2.89 11.57
CA PRO A 22 2.83 3.25 10.19
C PRO A 22 3.78 2.60 9.17
N ASP A 23 4.94 2.12 9.62
CA ASP A 23 5.90 1.34 8.84
C ASP A 23 5.44 -0.07 8.45
N LEU A 24 4.41 -0.62 9.11
CA LEU A 24 3.79 -1.92 8.76
C LEU A 24 2.48 -1.74 7.99
N GLY A 25 2.10 -0.49 7.71
CA GLY A 25 0.84 -0.19 7.04
C GLY A 25 0.84 -0.72 5.60
N LEU A 26 -0.31 -1.27 5.18
CA LEU A 26 -0.62 -1.60 3.79
C LEU A 26 -0.22 -0.47 2.83
N TRP A 27 -0.38 0.77 3.27
CA TRP A 27 0.02 1.96 2.54
C TRP A 27 1.50 2.00 2.17
N LYS A 28 2.40 1.63 3.08
CA LYS A 28 3.84 1.59 2.80
C LYS A 28 4.18 0.47 1.82
N SER A 29 3.54 -0.69 1.96
CA SER A 29 3.67 -1.79 1.01
C SER A 29 3.20 -1.39 -0.39
N ILE A 30 2.05 -0.71 -0.49
CA ILE A 30 1.55 -0.15 -1.75
C ILE A 30 2.56 0.86 -2.31
N LEU A 31 3.06 1.77 -1.49
CA LEU A 31 4.05 2.76 -1.92
C LEU A 31 5.36 2.11 -2.41
N ASP A 32 5.82 1.01 -1.82
CA ASP A 32 7.04 0.31 -2.27
C ASP A 32 6.82 -0.51 -3.56
N VAL A 33 5.57 -0.91 -3.83
CA VAL A 33 5.15 -1.52 -5.12
C VAL A 33 5.03 -0.44 -6.21
N VAL A 34 4.44 0.71 -5.88
CA VAL A 34 4.16 1.81 -6.83
C VAL A 34 5.42 2.63 -7.12
N LEU A 35 6.23 2.92 -6.10
CA LEU A 35 7.38 3.81 -6.17
C LEU A 35 8.69 3.02 -6.14
N GLN A 36 9.74 3.61 -6.69
CA GLN A 36 11.09 3.07 -6.56
C GLN A 36 11.51 3.00 -5.08
N PRO A 37 12.35 2.02 -4.70
CA PRO A 37 12.82 1.88 -3.33
C PRO A 37 13.51 3.16 -2.86
N LYS A 38 13.35 3.50 -1.58
CA LYS A 38 13.94 4.72 -1.01
C LYS A 38 15.46 4.62 -1.06
N ASN A 39 16.12 5.61 -1.66
CA ASN A 39 17.58 5.72 -1.59
C ASN A 39 17.98 6.16 -0.16
N PRO A 40 18.75 5.38 0.61
CA PRO A 40 19.16 5.75 1.97
C PRO A 40 20.15 6.94 2.01
N PHE A 41 20.83 7.23 0.90
CA PHE A 41 21.81 8.32 0.81
C PHE A 41 21.18 9.67 0.44
N GLU A 42 19.95 9.65 -0.08
CA GLU A 42 19.25 10.85 -0.56
C GLU A 42 17.79 10.87 -0.08
N PRO A 43 17.56 11.05 1.24
CA PRO A 43 16.23 10.96 1.82
C PRO A 43 15.28 12.08 1.39
N GLN A 44 15.82 13.19 0.87
CA GLN A 44 15.07 14.39 0.46
C GLN A 44 14.52 14.30 -0.97
N LEU A 45 14.97 13.32 -1.77
CA LEU A 45 14.54 13.19 -3.16
C LEU A 45 13.15 12.54 -3.26
N ARG A 46 12.28 13.17 -4.05
CA ARG A 46 10.93 12.66 -4.33
C ARG A 46 11.03 11.36 -5.11
N ARG A 47 10.46 10.28 -4.57
CA ARG A 47 10.52 8.94 -5.19
C ARG A 47 9.79 8.96 -6.54
N ARG A 48 10.44 8.44 -7.58
CA ARG A 48 9.79 8.27 -8.88
C ARG A 48 8.92 7.00 -8.88
N PRO A 49 7.77 6.99 -9.57
CA PRO A 49 7.00 5.77 -9.78
C PRO A 49 7.83 4.74 -10.55
N ARG A 50 7.63 3.45 -10.25
CA ARG A 50 8.27 2.36 -10.98
C ARG A 50 7.76 2.34 -12.42
N ARG A 51 8.67 2.17 -13.38
CA ARG A 51 8.31 2.11 -14.81
C ARG A 51 7.31 1.00 -15.08
N ASP A 52 7.52 -0.17 -14.50
CA ASP A 52 6.65 -1.34 -14.66
C ASP A 52 5.24 -1.08 -14.11
N PHE A 53 5.14 -0.37 -12.98
CA PHE A 53 3.84 0.04 -12.43
C PHE A 53 3.10 1.00 -13.37
N VAL A 54 3.80 2.01 -13.92
CA VAL A 54 3.21 2.93 -14.89
C VAL A 54 2.74 2.17 -16.14
N LEU A 55 3.52 1.21 -16.61
CA LEU A 55 3.17 0.38 -17.76
C LEU A 55 1.90 -0.44 -17.51
N LEU A 56 1.79 -1.06 -16.33
CA LEU A 56 0.61 -1.82 -15.91
C LEU A 56 -0.64 -0.93 -15.82
N VAL A 57 -0.52 0.27 -15.25
CA VAL A 57 -1.65 1.21 -15.15
C VAL A 57 -2.13 1.63 -16.53
N VAL A 58 -1.23 1.93 -17.47
CA VAL A 58 -1.60 2.29 -18.85
C VAL A 58 -2.25 1.09 -19.56
N LEU A 59 -1.66 -0.10 -19.43
CA LEU A 59 -2.16 -1.31 -20.06
C LEU A 59 -3.54 -1.70 -19.53
N ALA A 60 -3.78 -1.55 -18.23
CA ALA A 60 -5.09 -1.79 -17.60
C ALA A 60 -6.09 -0.67 -17.86
N GLY A 61 -5.63 0.58 -18.00
CA GLY A 61 -6.48 1.75 -18.23
C GLY A 61 -7.21 1.71 -19.57
N MET A 62 -6.58 1.17 -20.63
CA MET A 62 -7.20 1.04 -21.96
C MET A 62 -8.46 0.15 -21.97
N PRO A 63 -8.44 -1.11 -21.51
CA PRO A 63 -9.64 -1.95 -21.47
C PRO A 63 -10.69 -1.44 -20.49
N VAL A 64 -10.28 -0.86 -19.34
CA VAL A 64 -11.23 -0.26 -18.40
C VAL A 64 -11.93 0.95 -19.03
N GLY A 65 -11.18 1.83 -19.70
CA GLY A 65 -11.74 2.98 -20.41
C GLY A 65 -12.71 2.55 -21.51
N ALA A 66 -12.33 1.56 -22.31
CA ALA A 66 -13.21 0.98 -23.32
C ALA A 66 -14.49 0.40 -22.69
N PHE A 67 -14.36 -0.42 -21.64
CA PHE A 67 -15.50 -1.01 -20.94
C PHE A 67 -16.46 0.08 -20.44
N VAL A 68 -15.94 1.11 -19.78
CA VAL A 68 -16.76 2.20 -19.25
C VAL A 68 -17.48 2.96 -20.37
N TYR A 69 -16.75 3.30 -21.44
CA TYR A 69 -17.32 3.99 -22.59
C TYR A 69 -18.45 3.17 -23.23
N PHE A 70 -18.24 1.89 -23.49
CA PHE A 70 -19.22 1.04 -24.16
C PHE A 70 -20.39 0.59 -23.29
N ASN A 71 -20.24 0.55 -21.96
CA ASN A 71 -21.31 0.07 -21.06
C ASN A 71 -22.11 1.19 -20.40
N PHE A 72 -21.53 2.37 -20.22
CA PHE A 72 -22.18 3.46 -19.48
C PHE A 72 -22.37 4.74 -20.29
N TRP A 73 -21.66 4.90 -21.41
CA TRP A 73 -21.72 6.11 -22.22
C TRP A 73 -22.34 5.91 -23.60
N LEU A 74 -22.17 4.74 -24.21
CA LEU A 74 -22.86 4.32 -25.44
C LEU A 74 -24.27 3.79 -25.11
#